data_AF-A0A6N8DN06-F1
#
_entry.id   AF-A0A6N8DN06-F1
#
_cell.length_a   1.000
_cell.length_b   1.000
_cell.length_c   1.000
_cell.angle_alpha   90.00
_cell.angle_beta   90.00
_cell.angle_gamma   90.00
#
_symmetry.space_group_name_H-M   'P 1'
#
loop_
_entity.id
_entity.type
_entity.pdbx_description
1 polymer ?
#
loop_
_entity_poly.entity_id
_entity_poly.type
_entity_poly.pdbx_seq_one_letter_code
_entity_poly.pdbx_strand_id
1 'polypeptide(L)'
;MDEVFVGFPNWRTPEKVKKMNDYRDEEEAASPRQSRKSKHYPFDWPEIGPVDLQIGPSNIFLTDEYKDVARDSDRERRIYFGATTGLARVLAIPLGMPIYKASTCPPDGLERRMLQLNADAHAAVAREGDNWRKDPGFTRWFPSHIFPMQRLSECSPVRVEPRGLVVRLPKEMEPEEFDARFDAQMRSGAIDLWAMTPEGSAHCAAVGVARDAVLRHTEYPGWKRMPATELVAFSIYSGADRALCIVESIIAAHYGLKRKPI
;
A
#
# COMPACT_ATOMS: atom_id res chain seq x y z
N MET A 1 -5.60 -18.68 -44.39
CA MET A 1 -5.62 -18.00 -43.08
C MET A 1 -6.19 -19.01 -42.11
N ASP A 2 -5.32 -19.70 -41.39
CA ASP A 2 -5.70 -20.62 -40.31
C ASP A 2 -4.83 -20.26 -39.11
N GLU A 3 -5.47 -19.87 -38.00
CA GLU A 3 -4.82 -19.55 -36.73
C GLU A 3 -4.49 -20.85 -35.98
N VAL A 4 -3.21 -21.01 -35.62
CA VAL A 4 -2.75 -22.05 -34.70
C VAL A 4 -2.83 -21.50 -33.28
N PHE A 5 -3.83 -21.93 -32.51
CA PHE A 5 -3.90 -21.73 -31.07
C PHE A 5 -2.85 -22.61 -30.37
N VAL A 6 -1.82 -22.01 -29.78
CA VAL A 6 -0.85 -22.71 -28.92
C VAL A 6 -1.43 -22.74 -27.50
N GLY A 7 -1.84 -23.92 -27.05
CA GLY A 7 -2.46 -24.12 -25.73
C GLY A 7 -1.49 -23.91 -24.55
N PHE A 8 -1.96 -23.21 -23.52
CA PHE A 8 -1.28 -23.12 -22.23
C PHE A 8 -1.21 -24.51 -21.55
N PRO A 9 -0.10 -24.87 -20.88
CA PRO A 9 -0.01 -26.15 -20.19
C PRO A 9 -0.96 -26.18 -18.98
N ASN A 10 -1.89 -27.15 -19.01
CA ASN A 10 -2.83 -27.41 -17.93
C ASN A 10 -2.07 -27.94 -16.69
N TRP A 11 -1.86 -27.09 -15.70
CA TRP A 11 -1.11 -27.39 -14.46
C TRP A 11 -1.93 -28.18 -13.42
N ARG A 12 -3.20 -28.49 -13.72
CA ARG A 12 -4.12 -29.20 -12.82
C ARG A 12 -4.34 -30.66 -13.23
N THR A 13 -3.27 -31.46 -13.31
CA THR A 13 -3.45 -32.92 -13.33
C THR A 13 -3.46 -33.47 -11.89
N PRO A 14 -4.41 -34.36 -11.53
CA PRO A 14 -4.54 -34.91 -10.18
C PRO A 14 -3.23 -35.53 -9.63
N GLU A 15 -2.42 -36.11 -10.51
CA GLU A 15 -1.15 -36.75 -10.19
C GLU A 15 -0.05 -35.76 -9.75
N LYS A 16 -0.04 -34.55 -10.32
CA LYS A 16 0.92 -33.50 -9.94
C LYS A 16 0.53 -32.82 -8.62
N VAL A 17 -0.77 -32.70 -8.35
CA VAL A 17 -1.29 -32.21 -7.07
C VAL A 17 -0.97 -33.20 -5.94
N LYS A 18 -1.08 -34.51 -6.21
CA LYS A 18 -0.72 -35.55 -5.23
C LYS A 18 0.76 -35.53 -4.87
N LYS A 19 1.67 -35.47 -5.85
CA LYS A 19 3.12 -35.35 -5.61
C LYS A 19 3.52 -34.09 -4.82
N MET A 20 2.78 -33.00 -4.96
CA MET A 20 3.06 -31.74 -4.24
C MET A 20 2.57 -31.77 -2.79
N ASN A 21 1.52 -32.55 -2.50
CA ASN A 21 1.07 -32.78 -1.13
C ASN A 21 1.97 -33.78 -0.40
N ASP A 22 2.42 -34.85 -1.07
CA ASP A 22 3.34 -35.83 -0.47
C ASP A 22 4.68 -35.18 -0.05
N TYR A 23 5.19 -34.20 -0.82
CA TYR A 23 6.38 -33.41 -0.44
C TYR A 23 6.16 -32.48 0.77
N ARG A 24 4.92 -31.99 0.98
CA ARG A 24 4.59 -31.11 2.13
C ARG A 24 4.51 -31.89 3.43
N ASP A 25 4.03 -33.13 3.38
CA ASP A 25 3.86 -33.96 4.57
C ASP A 25 5.21 -34.47 5.12
N GLU A 26 6.20 -34.72 4.25
CA GLU A 26 7.56 -35.10 4.68
C GLU A 26 8.35 -33.93 5.30
N GLU A 27 8.14 -32.69 4.84
CA GLU A 27 8.82 -31.50 5.37
C GLU A 27 8.16 -30.98 6.67
N GLU A 28 6.84 -31.09 6.82
CA GLU A 28 6.12 -30.75 8.07
C GLU A 28 6.37 -31.75 9.21
N ALA A 29 6.67 -33.03 8.91
CA ALA A 29 6.95 -34.04 9.93
C ALA A 29 8.31 -33.84 10.63
N ALA A 30 9.24 -33.08 10.03
CA ALA A 30 10.61 -32.89 10.53
C ALA A 30 10.85 -31.57 11.29
N SER A 31 9.88 -30.66 11.34
CA SER A 31 10.03 -29.37 12.02
C SER A 31 9.18 -29.32 13.31
N PRO A 32 9.78 -29.20 14.51
CA PRO A 32 8.98 -28.98 15.70
C PRO A 32 8.19 -27.69 15.51
N ARG A 33 6.85 -27.77 15.57
CA ARG A 33 5.94 -26.63 15.54
C ARG A 33 6.27 -25.71 16.71
N GLN A 34 7.24 -24.81 16.50
CA GLN A 34 7.48 -23.70 17.40
C GLN A 34 6.22 -22.85 17.36
N SER A 35 5.46 -22.84 18.46
CA SER A 35 4.46 -21.83 18.69
C SER A 35 5.18 -20.48 18.61
N ARG A 36 5.05 -19.78 17.48
CA ARG A 36 5.50 -18.39 17.37
C ARG A 36 4.65 -17.59 18.36
N LYS A 37 5.14 -17.41 19.59
CA LYS A 37 4.66 -16.35 20.46
C LYS A 37 4.87 -15.07 19.65
N SER A 38 3.79 -14.45 19.17
CA SER A 38 3.88 -13.13 18.57
C SER A 38 4.52 -12.23 19.62
N LYS A 39 5.71 -11.69 19.32
CA LYS A 39 6.28 -10.64 20.16
C LYS A 39 5.33 -9.46 20.05
N HIS A 40 4.58 -9.21 21.12
CA HIS A 40 3.76 -8.02 21.25
C HIS A 40 4.70 -6.88 21.66
N TYR A 41 4.78 -5.84 20.83
CA TYR A 41 5.48 -4.61 21.17
C TYR A 41 4.44 -3.59 21.64
N PRO A 42 4.73 -2.79 22.69
CA PRO A 42 3.75 -1.92 23.32
C PRO A 42 3.49 -0.63 22.52
N PHE A 43 3.81 -0.60 21.23
CA PHE A 43 3.75 0.61 20.41
C PHE A 43 2.79 0.40 19.23
N ASP A 44 1.81 1.29 19.11
CA ASP A 44 0.89 1.31 17.98
C ASP A 44 1.62 1.73 16.70
N TRP A 45 1.20 1.14 15.58
CA TRP A 45 1.71 1.55 14.27
C TRP A 45 1.20 2.95 13.92
N PRO A 46 1.98 3.77 13.19
CA PRO A 46 1.45 5.02 12.66
C PRO A 46 0.30 4.71 11.69
N GLU A 47 -0.80 5.45 11.80
CA GLU A 47 -1.97 5.25 10.95
C GLU A 47 -2.06 6.33 9.86
N ILE A 48 -2.42 5.92 8.64
CA ILE A 48 -2.67 6.85 7.53
C ILE A 48 -3.92 7.70 7.76
N GLY A 49 -3.98 8.92 7.23
CA GLY A 49 -5.07 9.86 7.42
C GLY A 49 -5.05 10.57 8.78
N PRO A 50 -5.97 11.51 9.00
CA PRO A 50 -5.98 12.32 10.21
C PRO A 50 -6.43 11.51 11.43
N VAL A 51 -6.09 12.01 12.62
CA VAL A 51 -6.42 11.35 13.90
C VAL A 51 -7.93 11.26 14.11
N ASP A 52 -8.69 12.25 13.64
CA ASP A 52 -10.15 12.31 13.73
C ASP A 52 -10.86 11.66 12.52
N LEU A 53 -10.13 10.92 11.68
CA LEU A 53 -10.70 10.22 10.53
C LEU A 53 -11.83 9.30 10.98
N GLN A 54 -13.01 9.60 10.49
CA GLN A 54 -14.19 8.81 10.80
C GLN A 54 -14.27 7.58 9.87
N ILE A 55 -14.21 6.39 10.45
CA ILE A 55 -14.26 5.11 9.73
C ILE A 55 -15.70 4.59 9.68
N GLY A 56 -16.08 3.99 8.55
CA GLY A 56 -17.43 3.47 8.29
C GLY A 56 -18.14 4.24 7.18
N PRO A 57 -19.16 3.66 6.53
CA PRO A 57 -19.84 4.24 5.36
C PRO A 57 -20.51 5.57 5.68
N SER A 58 -20.72 6.40 4.66
CA SER A 58 -21.36 7.72 4.76
C SER A 58 -22.51 7.83 3.77
N ASN A 59 -23.61 8.48 4.17
CA ASN A 59 -24.72 8.78 3.26
C ASN A 59 -24.48 10.05 2.42
N ILE A 60 -23.33 10.73 2.55
CA ILE A 60 -23.10 12.00 1.86
C ILE A 60 -23.26 11.89 0.34
N PHE A 61 -22.83 10.76 -0.25
CA PHE A 61 -22.91 10.54 -1.70
C PHE A 61 -24.32 10.19 -2.21
N LEU A 62 -25.29 10.03 -1.30
CA LEU A 62 -26.71 9.87 -1.61
C LEU A 62 -27.48 11.20 -1.57
N THR A 63 -26.92 12.22 -0.93
CA THR A 63 -27.59 13.52 -0.72
C THR A 63 -27.82 14.25 -2.03
N ASP A 64 -28.88 15.05 -2.07
CA ASP A 64 -29.14 15.93 -3.22
C ASP A 64 -28.04 16.99 -3.35
N GLU A 65 -27.49 17.47 -2.22
CA GLU A 65 -26.31 18.35 -2.19
C GLU A 65 -25.13 17.78 -2.98
N TYR A 66 -24.83 16.49 -2.82
CA TYR A 66 -23.79 15.83 -3.62
C TYR A 66 -24.23 15.65 -5.07
N LYS A 67 -25.47 15.24 -5.34
CA LYS A 67 -25.95 15.01 -6.72
C LYS A 67 -26.00 16.30 -7.55
N ASP A 68 -26.29 17.45 -6.93
CA ASP A 68 -26.38 18.75 -7.58
C ASP A 68 -25.00 19.25 -8.05
N VAL A 69 -23.95 18.90 -7.32
CA VAL A 69 -22.56 19.33 -7.60
C VAL A 69 -21.72 18.25 -8.28
N ALA A 70 -22.05 16.98 -8.08
CA ALA A 70 -21.38 15.85 -8.70
C ALA A 70 -21.72 15.83 -10.19
N ARG A 71 -20.72 16.13 -11.00
CA ARG A 71 -20.82 16.07 -12.46
C ARG A 71 -20.34 14.72 -12.95
N ASP A 72 -20.94 14.23 -14.03
CA ASP A 72 -20.41 13.07 -14.73
C ASP A 72 -19.00 13.35 -15.22
N SER A 73 -18.09 12.49 -14.79
CA SER A 73 -16.67 12.50 -15.11
C SER A 73 -16.25 11.10 -15.48
N ASP A 74 -15.48 10.98 -16.56
CA ASP A 74 -14.83 9.75 -17.01
C ASP A 74 -13.38 9.66 -16.52
N ARG A 75 -12.90 10.68 -15.80
CA ARG A 75 -11.54 10.72 -15.26
C ARG A 75 -11.44 9.83 -14.03
N GLU A 76 -10.47 8.93 -14.07
CA GLU A 76 -10.20 8.01 -12.97
C GLU A 76 -8.73 8.09 -12.52
N ARG A 77 -8.51 7.83 -11.23
CA ARG A 77 -7.18 7.52 -10.68
C ARG A 77 -7.20 6.20 -9.95
N ARG A 78 -6.09 5.49 -10.07
CA ARG A 78 -5.86 4.25 -9.35
C ARG A 78 -4.92 4.50 -8.18
N ILE A 79 -5.26 3.96 -7.03
CA ILE A 79 -4.41 3.93 -5.84
C ILE A 79 -3.91 2.50 -5.67
N TYR A 80 -2.62 2.35 -5.39
CA TYR A 80 -2.01 1.05 -5.14
C TYR A 80 -1.18 1.06 -3.86
N PHE A 81 -1.06 -0.14 -3.28
CA PHE A 81 -0.18 -0.43 -2.15
C PHE A 81 0.87 -1.43 -2.60
N GLY A 82 2.03 -0.93 -2.98
CA GLY A 82 3.13 -1.74 -3.51
C GLY A 82 3.87 -2.48 -2.41
N ALA A 83 4.21 -3.74 -2.67
CA ALA A 83 5.08 -4.54 -1.81
C ALA A 83 6.22 -5.15 -2.61
N THR A 84 7.31 -5.48 -1.93
CA THR A 84 8.42 -6.24 -2.49
C THR A 84 9.13 -7.03 -1.39
N THR A 85 9.85 -8.09 -1.76
CA THR A 85 10.53 -8.95 -0.78
C THR A 85 11.65 -8.21 -0.05
N GLY A 86 12.33 -7.26 -0.71
CA GLY A 86 13.31 -6.37 -0.09
C GLY A 86 12.70 -5.58 1.07
N LEU A 87 11.61 -4.85 0.81
CA LEU A 87 10.89 -4.07 1.81
C LEU A 87 10.43 -4.95 2.99
N ALA A 88 9.88 -6.13 2.70
CA ALA A 88 9.44 -7.05 3.73
C ALA A 88 10.60 -7.52 4.63
N ARG A 89 11.72 -7.92 4.02
CA ARG A 89 12.88 -8.47 4.73
C ARG A 89 13.64 -7.43 5.55
N VAL A 90 13.79 -6.21 5.02
CA VAL A 90 14.67 -5.19 5.63
C VAL A 90 13.93 -4.26 6.58
N LEU A 91 12.61 -4.09 6.41
CA LEU A 91 11.82 -3.18 7.26
C LEU A 91 10.64 -3.89 7.91
N ALA A 92 9.72 -4.47 7.12
CA ALA A 92 8.44 -4.91 7.67
C ALA A 92 8.58 -6.01 8.74
N ILE A 93 9.38 -7.05 8.46
CA ILE A 93 9.62 -8.16 9.38
C ILE A 93 10.45 -7.70 10.60
N PRO A 94 11.61 -7.00 10.43
CA PRO A 94 12.39 -6.53 11.58
C PRO A 94 11.62 -5.57 12.49
N LEU A 95 10.86 -4.64 11.92
CA LEU A 95 10.04 -3.71 12.69
C LEU A 95 8.75 -4.33 13.23
N GLY A 96 8.37 -5.53 12.77
CA GLY A 96 7.12 -6.18 13.18
C GLY A 96 5.87 -5.41 12.75
N MET A 97 5.93 -4.69 11.62
CA MET A 97 4.84 -3.88 11.09
C MET A 97 4.70 -4.08 9.57
N PRO A 98 3.48 -4.13 9.03
CA PRO A 98 3.25 -4.22 7.60
C PRO A 98 3.53 -2.86 6.95
N ILE A 99 4.43 -2.85 5.98
CA ILE A 99 4.90 -1.62 5.31
C ILE A 99 4.67 -1.78 3.82
N TYR A 100 4.10 -0.75 3.21
CA TYR A 100 3.81 -0.70 1.80
C TYR A 100 4.20 0.66 1.22
N LYS A 101 4.46 0.70 -0.09
CA LYS A 101 4.46 1.95 -0.84
C LYS A 101 3.02 2.32 -1.18
N ALA A 102 2.48 3.39 -0.59
CA ALA A 102 1.18 3.94 -0.98
C ALA A 102 1.38 5.05 -2.01
N SER A 103 0.67 5.00 -3.14
CA SER A 103 0.78 6.01 -4.20
C SER A 103 -0.33 5.83 -5.24
N THR A 104 -0.42 6.76 -6.18
CA THR A 104 -1.41 6.78 -7.26
C THR A 104 -0.78 6.55 -8.64
N CYS A 105 -1.62 6.21 -9.62
CA CYS A 105 -1.26 6.16 -11.03
C CYS A 105 -2.50 6.34 -11.92
N PRO A 106 -2.34 6.54 -13.25
CA PRO A 106 -3.45 6.41 -14.18
C PRO A 106 -4.13 5.02 -14.09
N PRO A 107 -5.40 4.88 -14.50
CA PRO A 107 -6.16 3.63 -14.37
C PRO A 107 -5.49 2.40 -15.00
N ASP A 108 -4.86 2.59 -16.16
CA ASP A 108 -4.11 1.59 -16.92
C ASP A 108 -2.59 1.59 -16.60
N GLY A 109 -2.15 2.50 -15.73
CA GLY A 109 -0.74 2.75 -15.46
C GLY A 109 -0.08 1.81 -14.44
N LEU A 110 -0.82 0.89 -13.82
CA LEU A 110 -0.31 0.12 -12.68
C LEU A 110 0.89 -0.78 -13.05
N GLU A 111 0.80 -1.50 -14.17
CA GLU A 111 1.90 -2.37 -14.62
C GLU A 111 3.14 -1.56 -14.97
N ARG A 112 2.97 -0.48 -15.75
CA ARG A 112 4.04 0.48 -16.06
C ARG A 112 4.67 1.02 -14.79
N ARG A 113 3.86 1.34 -13.77
CA ARG A 113 4.36 1.84 -12.50
C ARG A 113 5.20 0.79 -11.76
N MET A 114 4.78 -0.47 -11.73
CA MET A 114 5.60 -1.54 -11.13
C MET A 114 6.93 -1.72 -11.86
N LEU A 115 6.92 -1.66 -13.21
CA LEU A 115 8.15 -1.72 -14.01
C LEU A 115 9.13 -0.59 -13.66
N GLN A 116 8.63 0.64 -13.49
CA GLN A 116 9.45 1.77 -13.05
C GLN A 116 10.07 1.53 -11.67
N LEU A 117 9.26 1.12 -10.67
CA LEU A 117 9.77 0.84 -9.34
C LEU A 117 10.85 -0.26 -9.34
N ASN A 118 10.69 -1.25 -10.21
CA ASN A 118 11.65 -2.34 -10.40
C ASN A 118 12.95 -1.87 -11.04
N ALA A 119 12.86 -1.06 -12.09
CA ALA A 119 14.02 -0.49 -12.78
C ALA A 119 14.85 0.39 -11.84
N ASP A 120 14.18 1.19 -11.02
CA ASP A 120 14.84 2.14 -10.11
C ASP A 120 15.35 1.47 -8.82
N ALA A 121 15.00 0.19 -8.58
CA ALA A 121 15.13 -0.45 -7.27
C ALA A 121 14.63 0.49 -6.16
N HIS A 122 13.39 0.97 -6.33
CA HIS A 122 12.83 2.04 -5.50
C HIS A 122 12.96 1.71 -4.01
N ALA A 123 13.41 2.67 -3.20
CA ALA A 123 13.65 2.56 -1.75
C ALA A 123 14.71 1.52 -1.33
N ALA A 124 15.55 1.03 -2.25
CA ALA A 124 16.60 0.04 -1.93
C ALA A 124 17.77 0.58 -1.12
N VAL A 125 17.93 1.91 -1.01
CA VAL A 125 19.11 2.51 -0.40
C VAL A 125 18.80 3.04 1.00
N ALA A 126 19.70 2.82 1.95
CA ALA A 126 19.66 3.46 3.26
C ALA A 126 21.07 3.85 3.72
N ARG A 127 21.13 4.69 4.75
CA ARG A 127 22.38 5.14 5.33
C ARG A 127 22.87 4.16 6.40
N GLU A 128 24.17 3.91 6.43
CA GLU A 128 24.85 3.07 7.42
C GLU A 128 26.11 3.82 7.90
N GLY A 129 25.97 4.57 8.99
CA GLY A 129 26.98 5.53 9.44
C GLY A 129 27.22 6.61 8.38
N ASP A 130 28.45 6.74 7.90
CA ASP A 130 28.80 7.69 6.82
C ASP A 130 28.67 7.09 5.41
N ASN A 131 28.33 5.81 5.32
CA ASN A 131 28.21 5.09 4.05
C ASN A 131 26.75 4.92 3.63
N TRP A 132 26.57 4.55 2.36
CA TRP A 132 25.28 4.17 1.80
C TRP A 132 25.29 2.69 1.47
N ARG A 133 24.23 1.99 1.87
CA ARG A 133 24.03 0.58 1.57
C ARG A 133 22.84 0.42 0.64
N LYS A 134 23.00 -0.36 -0.42
CA LYS A 134 21.91 -0.77 -1.30
C LYS A 134 21.50 -2.20 -0.97
N ASP A 135 20.29 -2.38 -0.48
CA ASP A 135 19.74 -3.67 -0.11
C ASP A 135 19.19 -4.41 -1.34
N PRO A 136 19.37 -5.74 -1.44
CA PRO A 136 18.79 -6.55 -2.52
C PRO A 136 17.28 -6.74 -2.33
N GLY A 137 16.60 -7.20 -3.39
CA GLY A 137 15.20 -7.60 -3.35
C GLY A 137 14.18 -6.50 -3.61
N PHE A 138 14.61 -5.31 -4.05
CA PHE A 138 13.74 -4.17 -4.41
C PHE A 138 13.43 -4.08 -5.92
N THR A 139 13.66 -5.16 -6.67
CA THR A 139 13.47 -5.23 -8.13
C THR A 139 12.26 -6.08 -8.54
N ARG A 140 11.42 -6.46 -7.57
CA ARG A 140 10.19 -7.24 -7.77
C ARG A 140 9.05 -6.65 -6.95
N TRP A 141 8.75 -5.39 -7.19
CA TRP A 141 7.56 -4.69 -6.75
C TRP A 141 6.33 -5.29 -7.43
N PHE A 142 5.29 -5.49 -6.64
CA PHE A 142 3.99 -5.91 -7.08
C PHE A 142 2.91 -5.15 -6.29
N PRO A 143 1.74 -4.90 -6.87
CA PRO A 143 0.63 -4.30 -6.14
C PRO A 143 0.05 -5.36 -5.20
N SER A 144 -0.11 -5.03 -3.93
CA SER A 144 -0.71 -5.94 -2.95
C SER A 144 -2.21 -6.06 -3.15
N HIS A 145 -2.79 -7.12 -2.59
CA HIS A 145 -4.24 -7.16 -2.43
C HIS A 145 -4.66 -6.27 -1.26
N ILE A 146 -5.82 -5.64 -1.39
CA ILE A 146 -6.48 -4.96 -0.26
C ILE A 146 -7.85 -5.59 -0.03
N PHE A 147 -8.23 -5.63 1.24
CA PHE A 147 -9.47 -6.24 1.72
C PHE A 147 -10.11 -5.30 2.75
N PRO A 148 -10.64 -4.14 2.32
CA PRO A 148 -11.41 -3.29 3.20
C PRO A 148 -12.55 -4.13 3.81
N MET A 149 -12.69 -4.05 5.13
CA MET A 149 -13.69 -4.79 5.89
C MET A 149 -15.00 -3.99 6.01
N GLN A 150 -14.92 -2.67 5.86
CA GLN A 150 -16.08 -1.79 5.84
C GLN A 150 -16.79 -1.84 4.50
N ARG A 151 -18.11 -1.69 4.55
CA ARG A 151 -18.92 -1.49 3.34
C ARG A 151 -18.57 -0.13 2.73
N LEU A 152 -18.46 -0.07 1.41
CA LEU A 152 -18.39 1.18 0.66
C LEU A 152 -19.63 2.04 0.95
N SER A 153 -19.45 3.36 1.00
CA SER A 153 -20.56 4.29 0.97
C SER A 153 -21.40 4.03 -0.29
N GLU A 154 -22.72 4.13 -0.18
CA GLU A 154 -23.57 3.99 -1.36
C GLU A 154 -23.33 5.15 -2.32
N CYS A 155 -23.32 4.88 -3.64
CA CYS A 155 -22.92 5.84 -4.67
C CYS A 155 -21.51 6.45 -4.48
N SER A 156 -20.63 5.78 -3.73
CA SER A 156 -19.25 6.21 -3.54
C SER A 156 -18.54 6.47 -4.89
N PRO A 157 -17.71 7.53 -5.00
CA PRO A 157 -16.84 7.74 -6.15
C PRO A 157 -15.70 6.71 -6.21
N VAL A 158 -15.58 5.84 -5.21
CA VAL A 158 -14.51 4.85 -5.08
C VAL A 158 -15.05 3.45 -5.37
N ARG A 159 -14.29 2.69 -6.14
CA ARG A 159 -14.46 1.24 -6.32
C ARG A 159 -13.26 0.51 -5.73
N VAL A 160 -13.53 -0.60 -5.07
CA VAL A 160 -12.49 -1.51 -4.60
C VAL A 160 -12.20 -2.51 -5.71
N GLU A 161 -10.93 -2.62 -6.09
CA GLU A 161 -10.43 -3.65 -6.99
C GLU A 161 -9.48 -4.58 -6.24
N PRO A 162 -9.21 -5.80 -6.75
CA PRO A 162 -8.33 -6.74 -6.06
C PRO A 162 -6.96 -6.16 -5.69
N ARG A 163 -6.41 -5.27 -6.53
CA ARG A 163 -5.04 -4.75 -6.42
C ARG A 163 -4.97 -3.25 -6.05
N GLY A 164 -6.04 -2.68 -5.52
CA GLY A 164 -6.08 -1.27 -5.16
C GLY A 164 -7.48 -0.66 -5.14
N LEU A 165 -7.53 0.66 -5.13
CA LEU A 165 -8.77 1.43 -5.26
C LEU A 165 -8.77 2.15 -6.61
N VAL A 166 -9.95 2.29 -7.21
CA VAL A 166 -10.16 3.16 -8.37
C VAL A 166 -11.12 4.27 -7.97
N VAL A 167 -10.74 5.50 -8.24
CA VAL A 167 -11.45 6.71 -7.82
C VAL A 167 -11.88 7.45 -9.07
N ARG A 168 -13.17 7.71 -9.19
CA ARG A 168 -13.69 8.65 -10.18
C ARG A 168 -13.48 10.07 -9.65
N LEU A 169 -12.70 10.86 -10.38
CA LEU A 169 -12.40 12.23 -9.99
C LEU A 169 -13.54 13.18 -10.39
N PRO A 170 -13.83 14.22 -9.59
CA PRO A 170 -14.60 15.38 -10.04
C PRO A 170 -14.06 15.91 -11.36
N LYS A 171 -14.96 16.40 -12.23
CA LYS A 171 -14.59 16.90 -13.56
C LYS A 171 -13.59 18.06 -13.49
N GLU A 172 -13.69 18.87 -12.44
CA GLU A 172 -12.87 20.05 -12.16
C GLU A 172 -11.57 19.72 -11.41
N MET A 173 -11.43 18.50 -10.89
CA MET A 173 -10.23 18.07 -10.16
C MET A 173 -9.20 17.52 -11.14
N GLU A 174 -8.02 18.14 -11.16
CA GLU A 174 -6.89 17.62 -11.92
C GLU A 174 -6.23 16.44 -11.18
N PRO A 175 -5.70 15.43 -11.90
CA PRO A 175 -5.06 14.27 -11.28
C PRO A 175 -3.96 14.62 -10.27
N GLU A 176 -3.13 15.61 -10.59
CA GLU A 176 -2.03 16.06 -9.74
C GLU A 176 -2.53 16.70 -8.43
N GLU A 177 -3.68 17.37 -8.48
CA GLU A 177 -4.33 17.90 -7.28
C GLU A 177 -4.80 16.76 -6.37
N PHE A 178 -5.44 15.73 -6.96
CA PHE A 178 -5.83 14.54 -6.22
C PHE A 178 -4.63 13.85 -5.58
N ASP A 179 -3.57 13.63 -6.36
CA ASP A 179 -2.34 12.98 -5.90
C ASP A 179 -1.72 13.74 -4.71
N ALA A 180 -1.60 15.06 -4.81
CA ALA A 180 -1.06 15.88 -3.73
C ALA A 180 -1.91 15.81 -2.45
N ARG A 181 -3.25 15.84 -2.58
CA ARG A 181 -4.16 15.69 -1.44
C ARG A 181 -4.06 14.28 -0.84
N PHE A 182 -3.99 13.24 -1.65
CA PHE A 182 -3.86 11.86 -1.20
C PHE A 182 -2.54 11.63 -0.47
N ASP A 183 -1.42 12.05 -1.07
CA ASP A 183 -0.08 11.92 -0.48
C ASP A 183 0.00 12.66 0.86
N ALA A 184 -0.58 13.85 0.96
CA ALA A 184 -0.64 14.60 2.22
C ALA A 184 -1.38 13.81 3.33
N GLN A 185 -2.45 13.10 3.00
CA GLN A 185 -3.16 12.25 3.95
C GLN A 185 -2.39 10.98 4.30
N MET A 186 -1.60 10.42 3.37
CA MET A 186 -0.78 9.24 3.66
C MET A 186 0.39 9.53 4.61
N ARG A 187 0.86 10.79 4.66
CA ARG A 187 2.05 11.17 5.43
C ARG A 187 1.97 10.87 6.93
N SER A 188 0.80 10.88 7.55
CA SER A 188 0.66 10.50 8.96
C SER A 188 1.04 9.04 9.24
N GLY A 189 0.89 8.15 8.25
CA GLY A 189 1.31 6.76 8.33
C GLY A 189 2.75 6.51 7.88
N ALA A 190 3.49 7.56 7.48
CA ALA A 190 4.80 7.40 6.86
C ALA A 190 5.87 6.97 7.89
N ILE A 191 6.61 5.91 7.56
CA ILE A 191 7.55 5.28 8.49
C ILE A 191 8.79 6.14 8.74
N ASP A 192 9.16 7.00 7.79
CA ASP A 192 10.28 7.92 7.90
C ASP A 192 10.00 8.98 8.97
N LEU A 193 8.79 9.52 8.99
CA LEU A 193 8.34 10.47 10.01
C LEU A 193 8.12 9.79 11.36
N TRP A 194 7.46 8.63 11.39
CA TRP A 194 7.24 7.88 12.62
C TRP A 194 8.54 7.48 13.31
N ALA A 195 9.56 7.05 12.56
CA ALA A 195 10.86 6.68 13.12
C ALA A 195 11.57 7.85 13.83
N MET A 196 11.17 9.09 13.55
CA MET A 196 11.71 10.30 14.17
C MET A 196 10.95 10.71 15.45
N THR A 197 9.81 10.09 15.78
CA THR A 197 9.11 10.35 17.04
C THR A 197 9.78 9.63 18.22
N PRO A 198 9.52 10.05 19.48
CA PRO A 198 9.99 9.31 20.65
C PRO A 198 9.57 7.84 20.65
N GLU A 199 8.32 7.55 20.26
CA GLU A 199 7.77 6.20 20.19
C GLU A 199 8.45 5.36 19.12
N GLY A 200 8.59 5.89 17.90
CA GLY A 200 9.26 5.17 16.81
C GLY A 200 10.74 4.94 17.07
N SER A 201 11.42 5.92 17.68
CA SER A 201 12.81 5.76 18.12
C SER A 201 12.95 4.68 19.19
N ALA A 202 12.06 4.65 20.19
CA ALA A 202 12.05 3.64 21.25
C ALA A 202 11.77 2.24 20.67
N HIS A 203 10.82 2.12 19.74
CA HIS A 203 10.52 0.86 19.07
C HIS A 203 11.72 0.35 18.28
N CYS A 204 12.34 1.19 17.44
CA CYS A 204 13.53 0.85 16.67
C CYS A 204 14.64 0.30 17.57
N ALA A 205 14.91 0.97 18.70
CA ALA A 205 15.87 0.50 19.70
C ALA A 205 15.47 -0.86 20.31
N ALA A 206 14.20 -1.06 20.64
CA ALA A 206 13.69 -2.30 21.23
C ALA A 206 13.79 -3.50 20.27
N VAL A 207 13.64 -3.28 18.96
CA VAL A 207 13.75 -4.35 17.94
C VAL A 207 15.15 -4.49 17.33
N GLY A 208 16.11 -3.64 17.74
CA GLY A 208 17.48 -3.67 17.21
C GLY A 208 17.61 -3.19 15.77
N VAL A 209 16.70 -2.33 15.30
CA VAL A 209 16.75 -1.72 13.97
C VAL A 209 17.32 -0.31 14.12
N ALA A 210 18.40 0.00 13.40
CA ALA A 210 18.94 1.35 13.37
C ALA A 210 17.94 2.30 12.69
N ARG A 211 17.65 3.44 13.32
CA ARG A 211 16.69 4.43 12.79
C ARG A 211 17.03 4.87 11.36
N ASP A 212 18.30 5.09 11.07
CA ASP A 212 18.78 5.50 9.74
C ASP A 212 18.55 4.44 8.66
N ALA A 213 18.39 3.16 9.05
CA ALA A 213 18.04 2.09 8.13
C ALA A 213 16.56 2.17 7.68
N VAL A 214 15.70 2.81 8.48
CA VAL A 214 14.29 3.10 8.17
C VAL A 214 14.16 4.25 7.16
N LEU A 215 15.13 5.17 7.14
CA LEU A 215 15.17 6.30 6.21
C LEU A 215 15.63 5.83 4.81
N ARG A 216 14.66 5.41 4.00
CA ARG A 216 14.91 4.84 2.67
C ARG A 216 15.06 5.90 1.59
N HIS A 217 15.86 5.56 0.58
CA HIS A 217 16.16 6.40 -0.56
C HIS A 217 16.14 5.57 -1.86
N THR A 218 15.92 6.26 -2.96
CA THR A 218 16.09 5.74 -4.32
C THR A 218 17.26 6.45 -4.99
N GLU A 219 18.11 5.68 -5.66
CA GLU A 219 19.26 6.19 -6.41
C GLU A 219 18.92 6.16 -7.89
N TYR A 220 18.77 7.34 -8.49
CA TYR A 220 18.40 7.52 -9.88
C TYR A 220 19.64 7.90 -10.72
N PRO A 221 19.80 7.38 -11.96
CA PRO A 221 20.89 7.79 -12.83
C PRO A 221 20.88 9.29 -13.10
N GLY A 222 21.99 9.98 -12.85
CA GLY A 222 22.13 11.42 -13.09
C GLY A 222 21.46 12.34 -12.07
N TRP A 223 20.74 11.79 -11.09
CA TRP A 223 20.13 12.53 -9.99
C TRP A 223 20.82 12.19 -8.67
N LYS A 224 20.74 13.09 -7.70
CA LYS A 224 21.11 12.78 -6.31
C LYS A 224 20.11 11.74 -5.75
N ARG A 225 20.54 10.95 -4.76
CA ARG A 225 19.66 10.04 -4.00
C ARG A 225 18.47 10.82 -3.46
N MET A 226 17.27 10.35 -3.79
CA MET A 226 16.01 10.98 -3.37
C MET A 226 15.38 10.17 -2.24
N PRO A 227 14.87 10.82 -1.17
CA PRO A 227 14.14 10.13 -0.11
C PRO A 227 12.90 9.40 -0.66
N ALA A 228 12.62 8.21 -0.13
CA ALA A 228 11.42 7.44 -0.42
C ALA A 228 10.40 7.64 0.71
N THR A 229 9.64 8.71 0.62
CA THR A 229 8.73 9.21 1.67
C THR A 229 7.32 8.62 1.65
N GLU A 230 7.04 7.81 0.63
CA GLU A 230 5.76 7.12 0.37
C GLU A 230 5.62 5.75 1.08
N LEU A 231 6.61 5.36 1.89
CA LEU A 231 6.55 4.11 2.64
C LEU A 231 5.72 4.33 3.91
N VAL A 232 4.59 3.63 3.99
CA VAL A 232 3.63 3.78 5.09
C VAL A 232 3.43 2.47 5.83
N ALA A 233 3.22 2.54 7.15
CA ALA A 233 2.65 1.42 7.88
C ALA A 233 1.19 1.26 7.46
N PHE A 234 0.84 0.08 6.97
CA PHE A 234 -0.46 -0.15 6.33
C PHE A 234 -0.92 -1.58 6.48
N SER A 235 -2.08 -1.78 7.10
CA SER A 235 -2.79 -3.05 7.11
C SER A 235 -3.66 -3.18 5.87
N ILE A 236 -3.59 -4.32 5.17
CA ILE A 236 -4.46 -4.59 4.02
C ILE A 236 -5.95 -4.71 4.38
N TYR A 237 -6.28 -4.72 5.69
CA TYR A 237 -7.65 -4.69 6.21
C TYR A 237 -7.99 -3.28 6.72
N SER A 238 -7.71 -2.98 7.99
CA SER A 238 -8.04 -1.69 8.62
C SER A 238 -7.40 -0.49 7.90
N GLY A 239 -6.18 -0.64 7.37
CA GLY A 239 -5.55 0.40 6.55
C GLY A 239 -6.31 0.62 5.24
N ALA A 240 -6.83 -0.44 4.62
CA ALA A 240 -7.67 -0.32 3.44
C ALA A 240 -8.99 0.42 3.73
N ASP A 241 -9.61 0.18 4.89
CA ASP A 241 -10.77 0.94 5.34
C ASP A 241 -10.46 2.43 5.52
N ARG A 242 -9.30 2.74 6.13
CA ARG A 242 -8.83 4.12 6.28
C ARG A 242 -8.57 4.77 4.92
N ALA A 243 -7.88 4.08 4.00
CA ALA A 243 -7.61 4.59 2.66
C ALA A 243 -8.91 4.90 1.89
N LEU A 244 -9.90 4.02 1.95
CA LEU A 244 -11.22 4.23 1.37
C LEU A 244 -11.87 5.51 1.93
N CYS A 245 -11.89 5.65 3.26
CA CYS A 245 -12.50 6.82 3.91
C CYS A 245 -11.75 8.12 3.62
N ILE A 246 -10.42 8.07 3.51
CA ILE A 246 -9.56 9.21 3.13
C ILE A 246 -9.93 9.68 1.73
N VAL A 247 -10.02 8.77 0.77
CA VAL A 247 -10.37 9.10 -0.61
C VAL A 247 -11.76 9.70 -0.70
N GLU A 248 -12.74 9.06 -0.07
CA GLU A 248 -14.11 9.60 -0.01
C GLU A 248 -14.15 11.01 0.61
N SER A 249 -13.36 11.25 1.66
CA SER A 249 -13.26 12.56 2.30
C SER A 249 -12.62 13.60 1.39
N ILE A 250 -11.59 13.23 0.61
CA ILE A 250 -10.97 14.11 -0.39
C ILE A 250 -11.98 14.54 -1.44
N ILE A 251 -12.78 13.59 -1.97
CA ILE A 251 -13.79 13.91 -2.99
C ILE A 251 -14.93 14.76 -2.41
N ALA A 252 -15.45 14.39 -1.24
CA ALA A 252 -16.49 15.19 -0.58
C ALA A 252 -16.00 16.63 -0.32
N ALA A 253 -14.78 16.78 0.21
CA ALA A 253 -14.20 18.09 0.52
C ALA A 253 -13.94 18.95 -0.73
N HIS A 254 -13.64 18.35 -1.89
CA HIS A 254 -13.52 19.10 -3.14
C HIS A 254 -14.82 19.84 -3.50
N TYR A 255 -15.98 19.23 -3.19
CA TYR A 255 -17.28 19.86 -3.37
C TYR A 255 -17.74 20.70 -2.16
N GLY A 256 -16.86 20.95 -1.17
CA GLY A 256 -17.22 21.68 0.05
C GLY A 256 -18.10 20.88 1.02
N LEU A 257 -18.25 19.57 0.82
CA LEU A 257 -19.06 18.69 1.66
C LEU A 257 -18.19 18.02 2.74
N LYS A 258 -18.81 17.67 3.87
CA LYS A 258 -18.14 16.96 4.96
C LYS A 258 -18.69 15.54 5.10
N ARG A 259 -17.84 14.54 4.89
CA ARG A 259 -18.14 13.14 5.14
C ARG A 259 -18.37 12.90 6.65
N LYS A 260 -19.44 12.17 6.99
CA LYS A 260 -19.72 11.71 8.36
C LYS A 260 -20.25 10.28 8.28
N PRO A 261 -19.77 9.36 9.13
CA PRO A 261 -20.21 7.98 9.12
C PRO A 261 -21.66 7.87 9.63
N ILE A 262 -22.35 6.80 9.23
CA ILE A 262 -23.67 6.41 9.75
C ILE A 262 -23.59 5.30 10.79
#